data_AF-A0A0W1DAB0-F1
#
_entry.id   AF-A0A0W1DAB0-F1
#
_cell.length_a   1.000
_cell.length_b   1.000
_cell.length_c   1.000
_cell.angle_alpha   90.00
_cell.angle_beta   90.00
_cell.angle_gamma   90.00
#
_symmetry.space_group_name_H-M   'P 1'
#
loop_
_entity.id
_entity.type
_entity.pdbx_description
1 polymer ?
#
loop_
_entity_poly.entity_id
_entity_poly.type
_entity_poly.pdbx_seq_one_letter_code
_entity_poly.pdbx_strand_id
1 'polypeptide(L)'
;MAAVAAEFSTYRTRVYIEAIRRGTTPWESIENLIDANFPMVSRPEMAAVVEIHLGRRNDPDLDREVGPGARRFDRRVRLWAYSILHAAGIRDDAAHRSLQLLNSAVTRGLTVEYIRNPDPAVVDRAIAIWKAQMLDLIFKA
;
A
#
# COMPACT_ATOMS: atom_id res chain seq x y z
N MET A 1 14.10 6.24 -14.29
CA MET A 1 13.60 5.65 -13.02
C MET A 1 12.37 6.38 -12.48
N ALA A 2 12.37 7.72 -12.37
CA ALA A 2 11.19 8.41 -11.82
C ALA A 2 9.93 8.29 -12.67
N ALA A 3 10.05 8.21 -14.00
CA ALA A 3 8.91 7.96 -14.88
C ALA A 3 8.17 6.65 -14.52
N VAL A 4 8.92 5.55 -14.30
CA VAL A 4 8.37 4.25 -13.87
C VAL A 4 7.64 4.37 -12.53
N ALA A 5 8.27 5.03 -11.54
CA ALA A 5 7.65 5.24 -10.24
C ALA A 5 6.39 6.12 -10.32
N ALA A 6 6.39 7.14 -11.18
CA ALA A 6 5.27 8.05 -11.38
C ALA A 6 4.09 7.37 -12.11
N GLU A 7 4.37 6.63 -13.18
CA GLU A 7 3.40 5.85 -13.92
C GLU A 7 2.75 4.79 -13.02
N PHE A 8 3.56 4.03 -12.28
CA PHE A 8 3.03 3.01 -11.39
C PHE A 8 2.23 3.61 -10.21
N SER A 9 2.65 4.75 -9.68
CA SER A 9 1.86 5.49 -8.68
C SER A 9 0.51 5.95 -9.24
N THR A 10 0.46 6.35 -10.50
CA THR A 10 -0.76 6.76 -11.21
C THR A 10 -1.69 5.56 -11.44
N TYR A 11 -1.13 4.43 -11.87
CA TYR A 11 -1.85 3.18 -12.01
C TYR A 11 -2.47 2.72 -10.68
N ARG A 12 -1.67 2.61 -9.61
CA ARG A 12 -2.14 2.25 -8.27
C ARG A 12 -3.21 3.19 -7.76
N THR A 13 -3.03 4.50 -7.99
CA THR A 13 -4.05 5.50 -7.63
C THR A 13 -5.41 5.17 -8.25
N ARG A 14 -5.43 4.84 -9.54
CA ARG A 14 -6.68 4.50 -10.25
C ARG A 14 -7.32 3.23 -9.68
N VAL A 15 -6.52 2.17 -9.55
CA VAL A 15 -6.96 0.87 -9.01
C VAL A 15 -7.56 1.03 -7.61
N TYR A 16 -6.92 1.82 -6.74
CA TYR A 16 -7.40 2.05 -5.37
C TYR A 16 -8.68 2.87 -5.34
N ILE A 17 -8.81 3.92 -6.15
CA ILE A 17 -10.05 4.71 -6.25
C ILE A 17 -11.21 3.82 -6.70
N GLU A 18 -11.00 3.00 -7.72
CA GLU A 18 -12.04 2.09 -8.23
C GLU A 18 -12.44 1.07 -7.17
N ALA A 19 -11.48 0.49 -6.45
CA ALA A 19 -11.75 -0.48 -5.39
C ALA A 19 -12.54 0.14 -4.22
N ILE A 20 -12.12 1.31 -3.74
CA ILE A 20 -12.81 2.04 -2.67
C ILE A 20 -14.26 2.33 -3.08
N ARG A 21 -14.49 2.80 -4.31
CA ARG A 21 -15.84 3.15 -4.82
C ARG A 21 -16.79 1.97 -4.96
N ARG A 22 -16.28 0.74 -5.03
CA ARG A 22 -17.11 -0.47 -5.09
C ARG A 22 -17.65 -0.87 -3.71
N GLY A 23 -17.07 -0.35 -2.62
CA GLY A 23 -17.58 -0.59 -1.28
C GLY A 23 -18.85 0.20 -1.03
N THR A 24 -19.84 -0.43 -0.41
CA THR A 24 -21.09 0.23 0.04
C THR A 24 -21.03 0.61 1.52
N THR A 25 -20.10 0.00 2.27
CA THR A 25 -19.81 0.34 3.67
C THR A 25 -18.34 0.76 3.86
N PRO A 26 -17.99 1.44 4.96
CA PRO A 26 -16.59 1.72 5.29
C PRO A 26 -15.73 0.45 5.44
N TRP A 27 -16.30 -0.60 6.01
CA TRP A 27 -15.66 -1.91 6.10
C TRP A 27 -15.29 -2.46 4.71
N GLU A 28 -16.28 -2.56 3.82
CA GLU A 28 -16.06 -3.03 2.45
C GLU A 28 -15.08 -2.14 1.68
N SER A 29 -15.10 -0.83 1.92
CA SER A 29 -14.19 0.11 1.27
C SER A 29 -12.73 -0.10 1.69
N ILE A 30 -12.47 -0.36 2.98
CA ILE A 30 -11.13 -0.75 3.47
C ILE A 30 -10.75 -2.12 2.92
N GLU A 31 -11.65 -3.10 2.99
CA GLU A 31 -11.39 -4.45 2.49
C GLU A 31 -11.02 -4.44 1.01
N ASN A 32 -11.79 -3.74 0.18
CA ASN A 32 -11.52 -3.59 -1.25
C ASN A 32 -10.18 -2.88 -1.51
N LEU A 33 -9.84 -1.85 -0.72
CA LEU A 33 -8.55 -1.16 -0.84
C LEU A 33 -7.38 -2.10 -0.53
N ILE A 34 -7.52 -2.94 0.49
CA ILE A 34 -6.54 -3.94 0.88
C ILE A 34 -6.38 -4.99 -0.24
N ASP A 35 -7.50 -5.53 -0.74
CA ASP A 35 -7.52 -6.50 -1.84
C ASP A 35 -6.96 -5.94 -3.14
N ALA A 36 -7.10 -4.64 -3.38
CA ALA A 36 -6.52 -3.96 -4.52
C ALA A 36 -5.00 -3.75 -4.39
N ASN A 37 -4.48 -3.66 -3.16
CA ASN A 37 -3.06 -3.44 -2.91
C ASN A 37 -2.24 -4.73 -3.07
N PHE A 38 -2.74 -5.85 -2.60
CA PHE A 38 -1.94 -7.08 -2.52
C PHE A 38 -1.52 -7.71 -3.85
N PRO A 39 -2.32 -7.69 -4.92
CA PRO A 39 -1.87 -8.11 -6.25
C PRO A 39 -0.69 -7.30 -6.78
N MET A 40 -0.39 -6.13 -6.20
CA MET A 40 0.79 -5.34 -6.57
C MET A 40 2.08 -5.99 -6.09
N VAL A 41 2.06 -6.81 -5.03
CA VAL A 41 3.26 -7.42 -4.44
C VAL A 41 4.05 -8.26 -5.44
N SER A 42 3.35 -9.00 -6.32
CA SER A 42 3.96 -9.87 -7.32
C SER A 42 4.27 -9.16 -8.65
N ARG A 43 3.98 -7.86 -8.76
CA ARG A 43 4.19 -7.10 -10.00
C ARG A 43 5.65 -6.63 -10.14
N PRO A 44 6.22 -6.68 -11.36
CA PRO A 44 7.57 -6.18 -11.60
C PRO A 44 7.71 -4.68 -11.30
N GLU A 45 6.65 -3.88 -11.52
CA GLU A 45 6.70 -2.45 -11.22
C GLU A 45 6.79 -2.16 -9.72
N MET A 46 6.25 -3.05 -8.88
CA MET A 46 6.38 -2.93 -7.43
C MET A 46 7.81 -3.24 -6.96
N ALA A 47 8.44 -4.27 -7.53
CA ALA A 47 9.86 -4.55 -7.31
C ALA A 47 10.73 -3.35 -7.70
N ALA A 48 10.52 -2.78 -8.89
CA ALA A 48 11.25 -1.60 -9.36
C ALA A 48 11.05 -0.39 -8.44
N VAL A 49 9.83 -0.16 -7.94
CA VAL A 49 9.57 0.94 -6.99
C VAL A 49 10.28 0.72 -5.65
N VAL A 50 10.34 -0.52 -5.14
CA VAL A 50 11.12 -0.85 -3.94
C VAL A 50 12.60 -0.56 -4.15
N GLU A 51 13.17 -1.01 -5.27
CA GLU A 51 14.57 -0.76 -5.64
C GLU A 51 14.88 0.74 -5.76
N ILE A 52 14.03 1.50 -6.45
CA ILE A 52 14.15 2.96 -6.57
C ILE A 52 14.10 3.61 -5.18
N HIS A 53 13.18 3.18 -4.31
CA HIS A 53 13.07 3.73 -2.96
C HIS A 53 14.30 3.45 -2.10
N LEU A 54 14.93 2.28 -2.24
CA LEU A 54 16.17 1.95 -1.56
C LEU A 54 17.36 2.74 -2.14
N GLY A 55 17.44 2.83 -3.48
CA GLY A 55 18.52 3.52 -4.19
C GLY A 55 18.63 5.01 -3.85
N ARG A 56 17.48 5.68 -3.65
CA ARG A 56 17.41 7.09 -3.23
C ARG A 56 18.21 7.43 -1.98
N ARG A 57 18.47 6.45 -1.10
CA ARG A 57 19.28 6.67 0.12
C ARG A 57 20.69 7.15 -0.22
N ASN A 58 21.25 6.70 -1.34
CA ASN A 58 22.64 6.93 -1.72
C ASN A 58 22.77 7.83 -2.97
N ASP A 59 21.65 8.32 -3.52
CA ASP A 59 21.61 9.14 -4.74
C ASP A 59 20.70 10.37 -4.52
N PRO A 60 21.28 11.55 -4.21
CA PRO A 60 20.51 12.78 -3.98
C PRO A 60 19.73 13.28 -5.20
N ASP A 61 20.21 13.00 -6.42
CA ASP A 61 19.54 13.44 -7.63
C ASP A 61 18.30 12.57 -7.88
N LEU A 62 18.41 11.26 -7.67
CA LEU A 62 17.27 10.35 -7.67
C LEU A 62 16.26 10.70 -6.57
N ASP A 63 16.70 11.09 -5.37
CA ASP A 63 15.78 11.54 -4.31
C ASP A 63 15.04 12.82 -4.69
N ARG A 64 15.73 13.77 -5.33
CA ARG A 64 15.13 15.01 -5.83
C ARG A 64 14.04 14.72 -6.87
N GLU A 65 14.30 13.78 -7.78
CA GLU A 65 13.38 13.41 -8.87
C GLU A 65 12.15 12.63 -8.35
N VAL A 66 12.36 11.62 -7.50
CA VAL A 66 11.32 10.66 -7.11
C VAL A 66 10.61 11.05 -5.79
N GLY A 67 11.34 11.65 -4.86
CA GLY A 67 10.87 11.92 -3.50
C GLY A 67 9.58 12.72 -3.40
N PRO A 68 9.41 13.83 -4.15
CA PRO A 68 8.15 14.57 -4.17
C PRO A 68 6.96 13.74 -4.64
N GLY A 69 7.16 12.88 -5.65
CA GLY A 69 6.13 11.97 -6.17
C GLY A 69 5.70 10.93 -5.13
N ALA A 70 6.66 10.25 -4.53
CA ALA A 70 6.42 9.26 -3.48
C ALA A 70 5.65 9.87 -2.28
N ARG A 71 6.08 11.04 -1.80
CA ARG A 71 5.38 11.74 -0.69
C ARG A 71 3.95 12.16 -1.06
N ARG A 72 3.69 12.51 -2.32
CA ARG A 72 2.33 12.81 -2.79
C ARG A 72 1.45 11.56 -2.81
N PHE A 73 1.97 10.45 -3.31
CA PHE A 73 1.27 9.16 -3.31
C PHE A 73 0.93 8.72 -1.87
N ASP A 74 1.91 8.71 -0.97
CA ASP A 74 1.71 8.32 0.43
C ASP A 74 0.65 9.19 1.13
N ARG A 75 0.68 10.51 0.91
CA ARG A 75 -0.34 11.42 1.45
C ARG A 75 -1.74 11.10 0.94
N ARG A 76 -1.87 10.75 -0.34
CA ARG A 76 -3.17 10.41 -0.94
C ARG A 76 -3.73 9.12 -0.36
N VAL A 77 -2.91 8.08 -0.21
CA VAL A 77 -3.34 6.81 0.42
C VAL A 77 -3.78 7.03 1.86
N ARG A 78 -3.01 7.83 2.63
CA ARG A 78 -3.40 8.20 4.01
C ARG A 78 -4.73 8.95 4.06
N LEU A 79 -4.97 9.87 3.13
CA LEU A 79 -6.22 10.61 3.06
C LEU A 79 -7.41 9.69 2.80
N TRP A 80 -7.28 8.70 1.91
CA TRP A 80 -8.33 7.73 1.68
C TRP A 80 -8.63 6.88 2.91
N ALA A 81 -7.59 6.33 3.55
CA ALA A 81 -7.77 5.57 4.78
C ALA A 81 -8.46 6.43 5.85
N TYR A 82 -8.01 7.67 6.05
CA TYR A 82 -8.64 8.63 6.96
C TYR A 82 -10.13 8.85 6.64
N SER A 83 -10.48 9.13 5.37
CA SER A 83 -11.87 9.37 4.97
C SER A 83 -12.77 8.17 5.21
N ILE A 84 -12.27 6.95 4.95
CA ILE A 84 -13.04 5.73 5.16
C ILE A 84 -13.24 5.47 6.66
N LEU A 85 -12.18 5.60 7.48
CA LEU A 85 -12.28 5.42 8.93
C LEU A 85 -13.21 6.46 9.56
N HIS A 86 -13.12 7.71 9.14
CA HIS A 86 -14.01 8.77 9.58
C HIS A 86 -15.48 8.46 9.24
N ALA A 87 -15.75 7.91 8.05
CA ALA A 87 -17.10 7.47 7.67
C ALA A 87 -17.61 6.29 8.51
N ALA A 88 -16.72 5.50 9.11
CA ALA A 88 -17.05 4.45 10.07
C ALA A 88 -17.25 4.97 11.51
N GLY A 89 -17.09 6.26 11.76
CA GLY A 89 -17.08 6.83 13.12
C GLY A 89 -15.80 6.51 13.91
N ILE A 90 -14.76 5.99 13.24
CA ILE A 90 -13.49 5.61 13.85
C ILE A 90 -12.54 6.82 13.82
N ARG A 91 -11.94 7.13 14.97
CA ARG A 91 -10.96 8.21 15.08
C ARG A 91 -9.62 7.73 14.52
N ASP A 92 -9.05 8.50 13.59
CA ASP A 92 -7.67 8.28 13.14
C ASP A 92 -6.69 8.66 14.25
N ASP A 93 -6.14 7.66 14.92
CA ASP A 93 -5.28 7.81 16.09
C ASP A 93 -3.85 7.27 15.84
N ALA A 94 -3.05 7.13 16.90
CA ALA A 94 -1.70 6.61 16.77
C ALA A 94 -1.68 5.12 16.34
N ALA A 95 -2.69 4.33 16.72
CA ALA A 95 -2.78 2.92 16.37
C ALA A 95 -3.02 2.75 14.86
N HIS A 96 -3.97 3.50 14.30
CA HIS A 96 -4.27 3.47 12.86
C HIS A 96 -3.07 3.89 11.99
N ARG A 97 -2.37 4.95 12.40
CA ARG A 97 -1.14 5.38 11.70
C ARG A 97 -0.02 4.35 11.79
N SER A 98 0.11 3.66 12.93
CA SER A 98 1.06 2.57 13.10
C SER A 98 0.68 1.38 12.21
N LEU A 99 -0.60 1.05 12.10
CA LEU A 99 -1.09 -0.02 11.23
C LEU A 99 -0.84 0.27 9.74
N GLN A 100 -1.00 1.52 9.30
CA GLN A 100 -0.65 1.93 7.93
C GLN A 100 0.84 1.76 7.64
N LEU A 101 1.71 2.08 8.62
CA LEU A 101 3.15 1.87 8.52
C LEU A 101 3.47 0.36 8.44
N LEU A 102 2.86 -0.45 9.31
CA LEU A 102 3.02 -1.91 9.30
C LEU A 102 2.57 -2.50 7.95
N ASN A 103 1.42 -2.08 7.43
CA ASN A 103 0.95 -2.55 6.12
C ASN A 103 1.93 -2.20 5.00
N SER A 104 2.51 -1.00 5.03
CA SER A 104 3.54 -0.59 4.07
C SER A 104 4.81 -1.44 4.19
N ALA A 105 5.23 -1.76 5.42
CA ALA A 105 6.39 -2.61 5.68
C ALA A 105 6.15 -4.05 5.21
N VAL A 106 5.00 -4.64 5.54
CA VAL A 106 4.61 -5.99 5.10
C VAL A 106 4.54 -6.06 3.58
N THR A 107 3.87 -5.11 2.92
CA THR A 107 3.76 -5.09 1.45
C THR A 107 5.15 -5.06 0.78
N ARG A 108 6.06 -4.21 1.27
CA ARG A 108 7.44 -4.11 0.75
C ARG A 108 8.25 -5.38 1.05
N GLY A 109 8.13 -5.92 2.25
CA GLY A 109 8.80 -7.17 2.65
C GLY A 109 8.36 -8.36 1.81
N LEU A 110 7.05 -8.53 1.60
CA LEU A 110 6.52 -9.58 0.72
C LEU A 110 6.95 -9.40 -0.74
N THR A 111 7.13 -8.15 -1.19
CA THR A 111 7.69 -7.88 -2.53
C THR A 111 9.12 -8.40 -2.62
N VAL A 112 9.95 -8.16 -1.60
CA VAL A 112 11.33 -8.68 -1.52
C VAL A 112 11.36 -10.21 -1.47
N GLU A 113 10.50 -10.83 -0.66
CA GLU A 113 10.40 -12.29 -0.59
C GLU A 113 9.99 -12.88 -1.95
N TYR A 114 9.03 -12.26 -2.65
CA TYR A 114 8.64 -12.67 -4.00
C TYR A 114 9.78 -12.53 -5.02
N ILE A 115 10.58 -11.46 -4.96
CA ILE A 115 11.77 -11.29 -5.82
C ILE A 115 12.77 -12.44 -5.60
N ARG A 116 12.98 -12.83 -4.33
CA ARG A 116 13.95 -13.88 -3.97
C ARG A 116 13.48 -15.28 -4.35
N ASN A 117 12.18 -15.55 -4.19
CA ASN A 117 11.56 -16.81 -4.54
C ASN A 117 10.15 -16.54 -5.09
N PRO A 118 9.96 -16.56 -6.42
CA PRO A 118 8.67 -16.27 -7.07
C PRO A 118 7.65 -17.40 -6.88
N ASP A 119 7.19 -17.60 -5.64
CA ASP A 119 6.11 -18.52 -5.27
C ASP A 119 4.86 -17.72 -4.86
N PRO A 120 3.90 -17.52 -5.78
CA PRO A 120 2.67 -16.79 -5.50
C PRO A 120 1.88 -17.41 -4.34
N ALA A 121 1.89 -18.73 -4.18
CA ALA A 121 1.07 -19.41 -3.18
C ALA A 121 1.56 -19.11 -1.75
N VAL A 122 2.87 -18.97 -1.54
CA VAL A 122 3.43 -18.55 -0.24
C VAL A 122 3.03 -17.11 0.09
N VAL A 123 3.17 -16.21 -0.89
CA VAL A 123 2.84 -14.79 -0.74
C VAL A 123 1.35 -14.59 -0.49
N ASP A 124 0.48 -15.30 -1.22
CA ASP A 124 -0.97 -15.25 -1.06
C ASP A 124 -1.40 -15.72 0.34
N ARG A 125 -0.77 -16.78 0.89
CA ARG A 125 -1.04 -17.22 2.28
C ARG A 125 -0.66 -16.15 3.30
N ALA A 126 0.50 -15.51 3.14
CA ALA A 126 0.93 -14.44 4.03
C ALA A 126 0.01 -13.21 3.94
N ILE A 127 -0.41 -12.86 2.72
CA ILE A 127 -1.40 -11.82 2.45
C ILE A 127 -2.72 -12.11 3.14
N ALA A 128 -3.26 -13.33 3.03
CA ALA A 128 -4.54 -13.69 3.62
C ALA A 128 -4.52 -13.55 5.15
N ILE A 129 -3.45 -14.01 5.81
CA ILE A 129 -3.26 -13.84 7.25
C ILE A 129 -3.19 -12.35 7.60
N TRP A 130 -2.37 -11.59 6.89
CA TRP A 130 -2.19 -10.16 7.18
C TRP A 130 -3.47 -9.34 6.96
N LYS A 131 -4.24 -9.64 5.90
CA LYS A 131 -5.56 -9.04 5.63
C LYS A 131 -6.49 -9.22 6.84
N ALA A 132 -6.63 -10.46 7.32
CA ALA A 132 -7.51 -10.78 8.43
C ALA A 132 -7.10 -10.01 9.71
N GLN A 133 -5.80 -9.99 10.02
CA GLN A 133 -5.26 -9.26 11.17
C GLN A 133 -5.48 -7.75 11.06
N MET A 134 -5.27 -7.16 9.87
CA MET A 134 -5.50 -5.73 9.65
C MET A 134 -6.96 -5.36 9.89
N LEU A 135 -7.89 -6.11 9.30
CA LEU A 135 -9.33 -5.82 9.42
C LEU A 135 -9.79 -5.92 10.88
N ASP A 136 -9.30 -6.92 11.62
CA ASP A 136 -9.56 -7.05 13.05
C ASP A 136 -9.00 -5.87 13.85
N LEU A 137 -7.76 -5.46 13.58
CA LEU A 137 -7.12 -4.33 14.28
C LEU A 137 -7.78 -2.97 13.97
N ILE A 138 -8.41 -2.80 12.81
CA ILE A 138 -9.07 -1.54 12.44
C ILE A 138 -10.42 -1.40 13.12
N PHE A 139 -11.20 -2.48 13.20
CA PHE A 139 -12.63 -2.39 13.46
C PHE A 139 -13.10 -3.12 14.72
N LYS A 140 -12.26 -3.98 15.31
CA LYS A 140 -12.56 -4.68 16.58
C LYS A 140 -11.77 -4.13 17.78
N ALA A 141 -11.00 -3.06 17.57
CA ALA A 141 -10.22 -2.37 18.60
C ALA A 141 -11.09 -1.45 19.47
#